data_AF-X1UA58-F1
#
_entry.id   AF-X1UA58-F1
#
_cell.length_a   1.000
_cell.length_b   1.000
_cell.length_c   1.000
_cell.angle_alpha   90.00
_cell.angle_beta   90.00
_cell.angle_gamma   90.00
#
_symmetry.space_group_name_H-M   'P 1'
#
loop_
_entity.id
_entity.type
_entity.pdbx_description
1 polymer ?
#
loop_
_entity_poly.entity_id
_entity_poly.type
_entity_poly.pdbx_seq_one_letter_code
_entity_poly.pdbx_strand_id
1 'polypeptide(L)' 'KVRIACVDVFESEPAKDNKLFNLDQVIVTPHIGAQTKEGQTRAGTQVAELVRDALK' A
#
# COMPACT_ATOMS: atom_id res chain seq x y z
N LYS A 1 12.47 17.54 14.90
CA LYS A 1 12.90 16.12 14.93
C LYS A 1 11.70 15.27 15.33
N VAL A 2 11.49 14.12 14.67
CA VAL A 2 10.45 13.15 15.03
C VAL A 2 11.05 12.00 15.83
N ARG A 3 10.27 11.39 16.73
CA ARG A 3 10.73 10.30 17.59
C ARG A 3 10.61 8.93 16.91
N ILE A 4 9.54 8.71 16.15
CA ILE A 4 9.17 7.44 15.50
C ILE A 4 8.56 7.76 14.13
N ALA A 5 8.69 6.83 13.17
CA ALA A 5 7.98 6.87 11.90
C ALA A 5 7.40 5.49 11.53
N CYS A 6 6.23 5.48 10.90
CA CYS A 6 5.62 4.28 10.33
C CYS A 6 5.42 4.50 8.82
N VAL A 7 5.93 3.59 7.99
CA VAL A 7 6.02 3.77 6.54
C VAL A 7 5.44 2.56 5.81
N ASP A 8 4.38 2.77 5.03
CA ASP A 8 3.77 1.72 4.19
C ASP A 8 4.26 1.77 2.74
N VAL A 9 4.75 2.92 2.27
CA VAL A 9 5.10 3.15 0.86
C VAL A 9 6.52 3.70 0.71
N PHE A 10 7.16 3.36 -0.40
CA PHE A 10 8.50 3.85 -0.77
C PHE A 10 8.48 4.42 -2.20
N GLU A 11 9.43 5.29 -2.51
CA GLU A 11 9.53 5.91 -3.83
C GLU A 11 9.77 4.87 -4.96
N SER A 12 10.61 3.88 -4.68
CA SER A 12 10.84 2.74 -5.57
C SER A 12 10.51 1.45 -4.83
N GLU A 13 9.61 0.67 -5.42
CA GLU A 13 9.13 -0.59 -4.85
C GLU A 13 9.43 -1.77 -5.79
N PRO A 14 9.87 -2.93 -5.26
CA PRO A 14 10.05 -3.23 -3.83
C PRO A 14 11.32 -2.57 -3.26
N ALA A 15 11.19 -1.96 -2.08
CA ALA A 15 12.32 -1.38 -1.36
C ALA A 15 13.15 -2.51 -0.73
N LYS A 16 14.26 -2.88 -1.37
CA LYS A 16 15.14 -3.97 -0.89
C LYS A 16 16.22 -3.48 0.08
N ASP A 17 16.85 -2.35 -0.24
CA ASP A 17 18.03 -1.84 0.46
C ASP A 17 17.82 -0.41 0.99
N ASN A 18 16.73 -0.18 1.73
CA ASN A 18 16.41 1.15 2.25
C ASN A 18 17.09 1.40 3.61
N LYS A 19 17.75 2.55 3.76
CA LYS A 19 18.43 2.98 5.01
C LYS A 19 17.49 3.00 6.22
N LEU A 20 16.20 3.21 6.01
CA LEU A 20 15.19 3.24 7.06
C LEU A 20 15.01 1.87 7.74
N PHE A 21 15.34 0.77 7.08
CA PHE A 21 15.24 -0.58 7.67
C PHE A 21 16.24 -0.84 8.80
N ASN A 22 17.29 -0.01 8.91
CA ASN A 22 18.31 -0.12 9.94
C ASN A 22 18.02 0.72 11.19
N LEU A 23 16.83 1.31 11.29
CA LEU A 23 16.46 2.21 12.38
C LEU A 23 15.38 1.56 13.25
N ASP A 24 15.71 1.26 14.51
CA ASP A 24 14.78 0.62 15.46
C ASP A 24 13.49 1.44 15.69
N GLN A 25 13.54 2.76 15.49
CA GLN A 25 12.39 3.66 15.61
C GLN A 25 11.51 3.74 14.35
N VAL A 26 11.75 2.89 13.34
CA VAL A 26 10.98 2.87 12.10
C VAL A 26 10.28 1.52 11.94
N ILE A 27 8.95 1.57 11.81
CA ILE A 27 8.12 0.41 11.49
C ILE A 27 7.72 0.51 10.03
N VAL A 28 7.86 -0.59 9.28
CA VAL A 28 7.54 -0.62 7.85
C VAL A 28 6.54 -1.72 7.52
N THR A 29 5.74 -1.49 6.49
CA THR A 29 4.86 -2.50 5.89
C THR A 29 5.00 -2.47 4.37
N PRO A 30 4.82 -3.62 3.67
CA PRO A 30 5.06 -3.70 2.23
C PRO A 30 3.84 -3.25 1.40
N HIS A 31 3.48 -1.98 1.47
CA HIS A 31 2.37 -1.36 0.73
C HIS A 31 1.05 -2.12 0.85
N ILE A 32 0.65 -2.36 2.10
CA ILE A 32 -0.52 -3.19 2.44
C ILE A 32 -1.72 -2.38 2.95
N GLY A 33 -1.67 -1.04 2.88
CA GLY A 33 -2.73 -0.16 3.40
C GLY A 33 -4.14 -0.49 2.88
N ALA A 34 -4.27 -0.96 1.64
CA ALA A 34 -5.54 -1.37 1.04
C ALA A 34 -5.79 -2.91 1.06
N GLN A 35 -4.86 -3.71 1.57
CA GLN A 35 -4.90 -5.18 1.50
C GLN A 35 -5.76 -5.81 2.60
N THR A 36 -6.98 -5.31 2.77
CA THR A 36 -8.04 -5.94 3.57
C THR A 36 -9.00 -6.69 2.66
N LYS A 37 -9.68 -7.73 3.16
CA LYS A 37 -10.66 -8.49 2.35
C LYS A 37 -11.74 -7.56 1.81
N GLU A 38 -12.27 -6.71 2.66
CA GLU A 38 -13.32 -5.74 2.35
C GLU A 38 -12.82 -4.66 1.37
N GLY A 39 -11.58 -4.19 1.53
CA GLY A 39 -10.96 -3.22 0.62
C GLY A 39 -10.79 -3.78 -0.79
N GLN A 40 -10.25 -4.99 -0.89
CA GLN A 40 -10.05 -5.66 -2.17
C GLN A 40 -11.38 -6.01 -2.85
N THR A 41 -12.39 -6.48 -2.10
CA THR A 41 -13.74 -6.71 -2.63
C THR A 41 -14.35 -5.44 -3.21
N ARG A 42 -14.32 -4.32 -2.46
CA ARG A 42 -14.87 -3.04 -2.95
C ARG A 42 -14.16 -2.54 -4.20
N ALA A 43 -12.82 -2.59 -4.23
CA ALA A 43 -12.06 -2.13 -5.39
C ALA A 43 -12.35 -3.00 -6.62
N GLY A 44 -12.38 -4.33 -6.44
CA GLY A 44 -12.70 -5.28 -7.50
C GLY A 44 -14.10 -5.08 -8.08
N THR A 45 -15.12 -4.90 -7.22
CA THR A 45 -16.50 -4.62 -7.66
C THR A 45 -16.57 -3.33 -8.47
N GLN A 46 -15.98 -2.23 -7.99
CA GLN A 46 -15.99 -0.94 -8.70
C GLN A 46 -15.33 -1.04 -10.08
N VAL A 47 -14.18 -1.71 -10.19
CA VAL A 47 -13.51 -1.90 -11.49
C VAL A 47 -14.38 -2.74 -12.43
N ALA A 48 -15.02 -3.81 -11.94
CA ALA A 48 -15.91 -4.63 -12.76
C ALA A 48 -17.12 -3.85 -13.28
N GLU A 49 -17.71 -2.97 -12.46
CA GLU A 49 -18.82 -2.10 -12.86
C GLU A 49 -18.39 -1.09 -13.92
N LEU A 50 -17.23 -0.45 -13.74
CA LEU A 50 -16.67 0.50 -14.71
C LEU A 50 -16.40 -0.16 -16.07
N VAL A 51 -15.84 -1.37 -16.08
CA VAL A 51 -15.60 -2.12 -17.32
C VAL A 51 -16.93 -2.49 -18.01
N ARG A 52 -17.91 -2.98 -17.25
CA ARG A 52 -19.25 -3.31 -17.78
C ARG A 52 -19.89 -2.09 -18.45
N ASP A 53 -19.82 -0.92 -17.81
CA ASP A 53 -20.50 0.26 -18.30
C ASP A 53 -19.76 0.94 -19.45
N ALA A 54 -18.43 0.77 -19.56
CA ALA A 54 -17.65 1.22 -20.71
C ALA A 54 -17.85 0.38 -21.99
N LEU A 55 -18.38 -0.85 -21.87
CA LEU A 55 -18.59 -1.79 -22.97
C LEU A 55 -20.06 -1.91 -23.41
N LYS A 56 -20.96 -1.13 -22.80
CA LYS A 56 -22.35 -0.96 -23.24
C LYS A 56 -22.46 0.15 -24.26
#